data_AF-A0A3B3T579-F1
#
_entry.id   AF-A0A3B3T579-F1
#
_cell.length_a   1.000
_cell.length_b   1.000
_cell.length_c   1.000
_cell.angle_alpha   90.00
_cell.angle_beta   90.00
_cell.angle_gamma   90.00
#
_symmetry.space_group_name_H-M   'P 1'
#
loop_
_entity.id
_entity.type
_entity.pdbx_description
1 polymer ?
#
loop_
_entity_poly.entity_id
_entity_poly.type
_entity_poly.pdbx_seq_one_letter_code
_entity_poly.pdbx_strand_id
1 'polypeptide(L)'
;RTAIGWLCSPEQRKWLEYGWAQCYCLRTYYLQISTGTVPALHCEGHTVTEPAQILNFLRKQRYNADYELSAKQGADTLAYIALLEEKLRPALLHTFWVDTENYTNLTRPWFASRCPFPLNFFIPGRQARVALSLILLTKGESPLHSITEVEAKVYNEAKECLNLLSHRLGTSPYFFGKMPGSLDAFVFGYIAPLLKASLPSGPLKQHLNQLTNLCQFCDAVLKTYFDDDAPGSPPVSQDASVDANLQKLTQLVNKESNLIEKMDDNLRSSPQHKPRAPPARPTTLSSQKNSTPA
;
A
#
# COMPACT_ATOMS: atom_id res chain seq x y z
N ARG A 1 -12.99 8.90 25.18
CA ARG A 1 -12.01 8.57 24.11
C ARG A 1 -12.76 7.82 23.02
N THR A 2 -13.07 8.46 21.91
CA THR A 2 -13.85 7.89 20.80
C THR A 2 -13.06 6.78 20.09
N ALA A 3 -13.76 5.81 19.49
CA ALA A 3 -13.16 4.65 18.82
C ALA A 3 -12.12 5.02 17.72
N ILE A 4 -12.22 6.23 17.17
CA ILE A 4 -11.28 6.77 16.18
C ILE A 4 -9.90 7.03 16.78
N GLY A 5 -9.82 7.54 18.02
CA GLY A 5 -8.53 7.86 18.66
C GLY A 5 -7.76 6.63 19.17
N TRP A 6 -8.44 5.49 19.38
CA TRP A 6 -7.81 4.24 19.85
C TRP A 6 -7.26 3.37 18.73
N LEU A 7 -7.66 3.60 17.48
CA LEU A 7 -7.09 2.94 16.31
C LEU A 7 -5.66 3.41 15.98
N CYS A 8 -5.07 4.34 16.76
CA CYS A 8 -3.74 4.90 16.54
C CYS A 8 -2.80 4.75 17.75
N SER A 9 -2.06 3.65 17.79
CA SER A 9 -0.93 3.42 18.71
C SER A 9 0.18 4.48 18.52
N PRO A 10 0.95 4.86 19.56
CA PRO A 10 2.07 5.81 19.44
C PRO A 10 3.17 5.40 18.44
N GLU A 11 3.35 4.11 18.13
CA GLU A 11 4.23 3.67 17.02
C GLU A 11 3.65 3.98 15.63
N GLN A 12 2.32 4.10 15.54
CA GLN A 12 1.60 4.50 14.32
C GLN A 12 1.64 6.03 14.13
N ARG A 13 2.17 6.78 15.10
CA ARG A 13 2.25 8.24 15.10
C ARG A 13 3.48 8.81 14.37
N LYS A 14 4.56 8.02 14.22
CA LYS A 14 5.69 8.38 13.33
C LYS A 14 5.34 8.36 11.83
N TRP A 15 4.13 7.94 11.46
CA TRP A 15 3.67 7.80 10.08
C TRP A 15 2.87 9.01 9.58
N LEU A 16 2.77 10.08 10.39
CA LEU A 16 1.89 11.23 10.19
C LEU A 16 2.50 12.40 9.40
N GLU A 17 3.83 12.48 9.24
CA GLU A 17 4.45 13.64 8.56
C GLU A 17 4.24 13.69 7.03
N TYR A 18 3.82 12.60 6.35
CA TYR A 18 3.84 12.55 4.87
C TYR A 18 2.69 11.76 4.20
N GLY A 19 1.44 12.23 4.34
CA GLY A 19 0.36 11.88 3.40
C GLY A 19 -0.49 10.68 3.82
N TRP A 20 -1.35 10.91 4.79
CA TRP A 20 -2.05 9.87 5.55
C TRP A 20 -3.16 9.12 4.81
N ALA A 21 -3.82 9.77 3.87
CA ALA A 21 -5.08 9.23 3.38
C ALA A 21 -4.88 8.05 2.42
N GLN A 22 -3.72 7.99 1.77
CA GLN A 22 -3.25 6.82 1.05
C GLN A 22 -2.84 5.72 2.05
N CYS A 23 -2.05 6.01 3.09
CA CYS A 23 -1.55 4.99 4.03
C CYS A 23 -2.61 4.09 4.70
N TYR A 24 -3.85 4.54 4.95
CA TYR A 24 -4.88 3.66 5.54
C TYR A 24 -5.43 2.63 4.54
N CYS A 25 -5.61 3.05 3.29
CA CYS A 25 -5.95 2.16 2.19
C CYS A 25 -4.72 1.34 1.76
N LEU A 26 -3.51 1.88 1.90
CA LEU A 26 -2.30 1.22 1.43
C LEU A 26 -1.67 0.31 2.49
N ARG A 27 -1.87 0.50 3.80
CA ARG A 27 -1.49 -0.48 4.85
C ARG A 27 -2.45 -1.69 4.89
N THR A 28 -3.70 -1.54 4.44
CA THR A 28 -4.59 -2.67 4.14
C THR A 28 -4.16 -3.44 2.87
N TYR A 29 -3.42 -2.84 1.93
CA TYR A 29 -2.88 -3.57 0.77
C TYR A 29 -1.39 -3.98 0.88
N TYR A 30 -0.57 -3.30 1.69
CA TYR A 30 0.88 -3.55 1.83
C TYR A 30 1.21 -4.84 2.57
N LEU A 31 0.49 -5.11 3.68
CA LEU A 31 0.73 -6.30 4.51
C LEU A 31 0.06 -7.55 3.95
N GLN A 32 -0.72 -7.44 2.87
CA GLN A 32 -1.31 -8.58 2.18
C GLN A 32 -0.24 -9.50 1.53
N ILE A 33 1.02 -9.08 1.50
CA ILE A 33 2.08 -9.76 0.75
C ILE A 33 3.12 -10.47 1.64
N SER A 34 3.31 -10.11 2.91
CA SER A 34 4.31 -10.80 3.74
C SER A 34 3.74 -11.89 4.66
N THR A 35 2.74 -11.68 5.53
CA THR A 35 2.34 -12.75 6.49
C THR A 35 0.93 -12.67 7.13
N GLY A 36 0.04 -11.71 6.81
CA GLY A 36 -1.28 -11.68 7.48
C GLY A 36 -2.26 -10.67 6.90
N THR A 37 -3.53 -11.04 6.82
CA THR A 37 -4.63 -10.17 6.39
C THR A 37 -4.68 -8.89 7.23
N VAL A 38 -4.88 -7.75 6.57
CA VAL A 38 -4.97 -6.42 7.18
C VAL A 38 -6.31 -5.81 6.77
N PRO A 39 -6.97 -5.04 7.64
CA PRO A 39 -6.51 -4.52 8.94
C PRO A 39 -6.33 -5.64 9.98
N ALA A 40 -5.27 -5.54 10.79
CA ALA A 40 -4.97 -6.50 11.85
C ALA A 40 -4.90 -5.78 13.20
N LEU A 41 -5.84 -6.10 14.10
CA LEU A 41 -5.85 -5.63 15.46
C LEU A 41 -5.03 -6.60 16.32
N HIS A 42 -3.96 -6.08 16.93
CA HIS A 42 -3.19 -6.79 17.94
C HIS A 42 -3.58 -6.22 19.30
N CYS A 43 -4.23 -7.03 20.15
CA CYS A 43 -4.65 -6.60 21.48
C CYS A 43 -4.42 -7.75 22.47
N GLU A 44 -3.65 -7.50 23.53
CA GLU A 44 -3.44 -8.45 24.64
C GLU A 44 -3.07 -9.89 24.22
N GLY A 45 -2.26 -10.04 23.17
CA GLY A 45 -1.84 -11.35 22.65
C GLY A 45 -2.79 -11.99 21.63
N HIS A 46 -3.90 -11.34 21.28
CA HIS A 46 -4.80 -11.75 20.21
C HIS A 46 -4.56 -10.93 18.93
N THR A 47 -4.45 -11.62 17.79
CA THR A 47 -4.41 -11.01 16.46
C THR A 47 -5.72 -11.29 15.73
N VAL A 48 -6.45 -10.24 15.37
CA VAL A 48 -7.69 -10.32 14.59
C VAL A 48 -7.50 -9.57 13.28
N THR A 49 -7.71 -10.22 12.14
CA THR A 49 -7.24 -9.72 10.83
C THR A 49 -8.34 -9.37 9.82
N GLU A 50 -9.60 -9.63 10.13
CA GLU A 50 -10.73 -9.24 9.29
C GLU A 50 -11.43 -8.00 9.85
N PRO A 51 -11.79 -6.99 9.03
CA PRO A 51 -12.47 -5.78 9.50
C PRO A 51 -13.73 -6.07 10.31
N ALA A 52 -14.57 -7.00 9.85
CA ALA A 52 -15.79 -7.39 10.55
C ALA A 52 -15.49 -8.05 11.91
N GLN A 53 -14.44 -8.89 11.98
CA GLN A 53 -14.02 -9.52 13.22
C GLN A 53 -13.39 -8.50 14.19
N ILE A 54 -12.62 -7.54 13.69
CA ILE A 54 -12.05 -6.43 14.47
C ILE A 54 -13.18 -5.60 15.09
N LEU A 55 -14.16 -5.21 14.29
CA LEU A 55 -15.33 -4.46 14.79
C LEU A 55 -16.08 -5.25 15.86
N ASN A 56 -16.28 -6.56 15.65
CA ASN A 56 -16.91 -7.43 16.64
C ASN A 56 -16.08 -7.58 17.92
N PHE A 57 -14.76 -7.69 17.81
CA PHE A 57 -13.84 -7.72 18.95
C PHE A 57 -13.92 -6.41 19.75
N LEU A 58 -13.85 -5.26 19.08
CA LEU A 58 -13.96 -3.95 19.72
C LEU A 58 -15.31 -3.75 20.42
N ARG A 59 -16.41 -4.19 19.79
CA ARG A 59 -17.75 -4.18 20.42
C ARG A 59 -17.79 -4.98 21.72
N LYS A 60 -17.18 -6.17 21.74
CA LYS A 60 -17.07 -7.00 22.96
C LYS A 60 -16.31 -6.26 24.07
N GLN A 61 -15.28 -5.51 23.70
CA GLN A 61 -14.48 -4.66 24.61
C GLN A 61 -15.15 -3.30 24.94
N ARG A 62 -16.45 -3.13 24.68
CA ARG A 62 -17.22 -1.89 24.89
C ARG A 62 -16.77 -0.68 24.07
N TYR A 63 -15.92 -0.89 23.06
CA TYR A 63 -15.56 0.13 22.08
C TYR A 63 -16.47 -0.02 20.85
N ASN A 64 -17.65 0.60 20.92
CA ASN A 64 -18.58 0.64 19.79
C ASN A 64 -18.70 2.08 19.25
N ALA A 65 -18.25 2.29 18.01
CA ALA A 65 -18.42 3.58 17.32
C ALA A 65 -19.90 3.90 17.03
N ASP A 66 -20.75 2.87 16.98
CA ASP A 66 -22.15 2.97 16.59
C ASP A 66 -23.11 2.93 17.79
N TYR A 67 -22.62 3.16 19.01
CA TYR A 67 -23.41 3.00 20.24
C TYR A 67 -24.66 3.89 20.27
N GLU A 68 -24.58 5.10 19.73
CA GLU A 68 -25.68 6.06 19.68
C GLU A 68 -26.61 5.89 18.46
N LEU A 69 -26.31 4.93 17.56
CA LEU A 69 -27.12 4.72 16.37
C LEU A 69 -28.40 3.94 16.69
N SER A 70 -29.52 4.42 16.15
CA SER A 70 -30.75 3.63 16.11
C SER A 70 -30.59 2.40 15.21
N ALA A 71 -31.43 1.38 15.41
CA ALA A 71 -31.41 0.17 14.57
C ALA A 71 -31.54 0.48 13.07
N LYS A 72 -32.35 1.50 12.72
CA LYS A 72 -32.47 1.98 11.34
C LYS A 72 -31.15 2.56 10.84
N GLN A 73 -30.52 3.45 11.60
CA GLN A 73 -29.23 4.04 11.21
C GLN A 73 -28.11 3.00 11.15
N GLY A 74 -28.15 1.97 11.99
CA GLY A 74 -27.25 0.82 11.91
C GLY A 74 -27.43 0.03 10.60
N ALA A 75 -28.67 -0.21 10.17
CA ALA A 75 -28.95 -0.82 8.87
C ALA A 75 -28.50 0.07 7.71
N ASP A 76 -28.80 1.37 7.78
CA ASP A 76 -28.36 2.36 6.78
C ASP A 76 -26.83 2.41 6.69
N THR A 77 -26.11 2.32 7.81
CA THR A 77 -24.65 2.25 7.86
C THR A 77 -24.11 1.09 7.03
N LEU A 78 -24.65 -0.12 7.23
CA LEU A 78 -24.23 -1.30 6.46
C LEU A 78 -24.56 -1.15 4.97
N ALA A 79 -25.72 -0.57 4.64
CA ALA A 79 -26.11 -0.31 3.25
C ALA A 79 -25.14 0.68 2.56
N TYR A 80 -24.73 1.75 3.24
CA TYR A 80 -23.76 2.70 2.70
C TYR A 80 -22.35 2.11 2.59
N ILE A 81 -21.92 1.27 3.53
CA ILE A 81 -20.64 0.55 3.42
C ILE A 81 -20.64 -0.38 2.21
N ALA A 82 -21.72 -1.15 2.01
CA ALA A 82 -21.87 -2.00 0.83
C ALA A 82 -21.85 -1.17 -0.47
N LEU A 83 -22.52 0.00 -0.47
CA LEU A 83 -22.51 0.92 -1.62
C LEU A 83 -21.09 1.43 -1.93
N LEU A 84 -20.31 1.80 -0.92
CA LEU A 84 -18.91 2.21 -1.08
C LEU A 84 -18.07 1.09 -1.69
N GLU A 85 -18.20 -0.13 -1.17
CA GLU A 85 -17.44 -1.30 -1.62
C GLU A 85 -17.81 -1.71 -3.06
N GLU A 86 -19.08 -1.58 -3.43
CA GLU A 86 -19.57 -1.99 -4.75
C GLU A 86 -19.37 -0.91 -5.82
N LYS A 87 -19.53 0.37 -5.48
CA LYS A 87 -19.56 1.46 -6.47
C LYS A 87 -18.32 2.35 -6.45
N LEU A 88 -17.78 2.69 -5.27
CA LEU A 88 -16.64 3.60 -5.16
C LEU A 88 -15.29 2.87 -5.20
N ARG A 89 -15.18 1.73 -4.53
CA ARG A 89 -13.93 0.95 -4.44
C ARG A 89 -13.35 0.58 -5.82
N PRO A 90 -14.13 0.08 -6.81
CA PRO A 90 -13.57 -0.28 -8.11
C PRO A 90 -12.97 0.94 -8.83
N ALA A 91 -13.58 2.13 -8.67
CA ALA A 91 -13.07 3.36 -9.28
C ALA A 91 -11.78 3.82 -8.63
N LEU A 92 -11.65 3.75 -7.30
CA LEU A 92 -10.38 4.03 -6.64
C LEU A 92 -9.28 3.06 -7.06
N LEU A 93 -9.60 1.76 -7.13
CA LEU A 93 -8.65 0.75 -7.61
C LEU A 93 -8.20 1.08 -9.03
N HIS A 94 -9.12 1.47 -9.91
CA HIS A 94 -8.78 1.91 -11.26
C HIS A 94 -7.86 3.14 -11.23
N THR A 95 -8.27 4.21 -10.56
CA THR A 95 -7.53 5.48 -10.48
C THR A 95 -6.11 5.31 -9.95
N PHE A 96 -5.88 4.47 -8.92
CA PHE A 96 -4.56 4.33 -8.32
C PHE A 96 -3.69 3.25 -9.00
N TRP A 97 -4.28 2.15 -9.46
CA TRP A 97 -3.53 0.95 -9.86
C TRP A 97 -3.59 0.61 -11.34
N VAL A 98 -4.57 1.14 -12.08
CA VAL A 98 -4.82 0.79 -13.49
C VAL A 98 -4.58 1.99 -14.41
N ASP A 99 -4.98 3.20 -14.00
CA ASP A 99 -4.70 4.43 -14.74
C ASP A 99 -3.18 4.60 -14.93
N THR A 100 -2.75 4.69 -16.18
CA THR A 100 -1.33 4.61 -16.55
C THR A 100 -0.53 5.80 -15.98
N GLU A 101 -1.11 7.00 -16.01
CA GLU A 101 -0.43 8.22 -15.56
C GLU A 101 -0.30 8.23 -14.03
N ASN A 102 -1.39 7.92 -13.33
CA ASN A 102 -1.40 7.87 -11.88
C ASN A 102 -0.52 6.74 -11.35
N TYR A 103 -0.60 5.55 -11.96
CA TYR A 103 0.21 4.41 -11.53
C TYR A 103 1.70 4.66 -11.71
N THR A 104 2.11 5.18 -12.87
CA THR A 104 3.52 5.36 -13.20
C THR A 104 4.15 6.51 -12.41
N ASN A 105 3.46 7.64 -12.30
CA ASN A 105 4.03 8.87 -11.73
C ASN A 105 3.77 9.03 -10.23
N LEU A 106 2.76 8.37 -9.66
CA LEU A 106 2.43 8.47 -8.24
C LEU A 106 2.49 7.10 -7.54
N THR A 107 1.58 6.18 -7.89
CA THR A 107 1.32 5.00 -7.05
C THR A 107 2.52 4.07 -6.99
N ARG A 108 3.05 3.62 -8.13
CA ARG A 108 4.18 2.69 -8.18
C ARG A 108 5.42 3.22 -7.45
N PRO A 109 5.94 4.44 -7.74
CA PRO A 109 7.13 4.93 -7.04
C PRO A 109 6.88 5.15 -5.54
N TRP A 110 5.70 5.64 -5.16
CA TRP A 110 5.34 5.85 -3.76
C TRP A 110 5.27 4.53 -2.99
N PHE A 111 4.74 3.48 -3.61
CA PHE A 111 4.72 2.14 -3.03
C PHE A 111 6.12 1.54 -3.01
N ALA A 112 6.85 1.55 -4.12
CA ALA A 112 8.15 0.90 -4.21
C ALA A 112 9.15 1.47 -3.19
N SER A 113 9.09 2.77 -2.88
CA SER A 113 9.97 3.41 -1.90
C SER A 113 9.74 2.96 -0.45
N ARG A 114 8.57 2.40 -0.14
CA ARG A 114 8.20 1.92 1.21
C ARG A 114 8.40 0.40 1.37
N CYS A 115 8.87 -0.26 0.31
CA CYS A 115 8.96 -1.72 0.23
C CYS A 115 10.44 -2.08 0.37
N PRO A 116 10.81 -3.04 1.24
CA PRO A 116 12.18 -3.52 1.24
C PRO A 116 12.49 -4.20 -0.09
N PHE A 117 13.73 -4.07 -0.54
CA PHE A 117 14.25 -4.91 -1.60
C PHE A 117 14.22 -6.39 -1.15
N PRO A 118 13.77 -7.34 -2.00
CA PRO A 118 13.39 -7.20 -3.41
C PRO A 118 11.88 -7.03 -3.64
N LEU A 119 11.07 -6.91 -2.58
CA LEU A 119 9.60 -6.86 -2.67
C LEU A 119 9.09 -5.64 -3.45
N ASN A 120 9.84 -4.54 -3.44
CA ASN A 120 9.51 -3.32 -4.18
C ASN A 120 9.30 -3.53 -5.70
N PHE A 121 9.91 -4.54 -6.30
CA PHE A 121 9.73 -4.87 -7.73
C PHE A 121 8.43 -5.64 -8.00
N PHE A 122 8.01 -6.48 -7.06
CA PHE A 122 6.91 -7.42 -7.27
C PHE A 122 5.58 -6.89 -6.75
N ILE A 123 5.59 -6.21 -5.60
CA ILE A 123 4.39 -5.78 -4.89
C ILE A 123 3.51 -4.86 -5.75
N PRO A 124 4.03 -3.76 -6.33
CA PRO A 124 3.18 -2.85 -7.10
C PRO A 124 2.56 -3.53 -8.33
N GLY A 125 3.33 -4.34 -9.05
CA GLY A 125 2.84 -5.05 -10.23
C GLY A 125 1.83 -6.17 -9.90
N ARG A 126 1.96 -6.81 -8.73
CA ARG A 126 0.94 -7.75 -8.24
C ARG A 126 -0.37 -7.03 -7.91
N GLN A 127 -0.30 -5.91 -7.20
CA GLN A 127 -1.49 -5.12 -6.82
C GLN A 127 -2.21 -4.55 -8.05
N ALA A 128 -1.47 -4.04 -9.04
CA ALA A 128 -2.05 -3.60 -10.31
C ALA A 128 -2.84 -4.71 -11.02
N ARG A 129 -2.29 -5.93 -11.08
CA ARG A 129 -2.97 -7.09 -11.65
C ARG A 129 -4.23 -7.47 -10.87
N VAL A 130 -4.14 -7.50 -9.53
CA VAL A 130 -5.30 -7.81 -8.67
C VAL A 130 -6.42 -6.78 -8.84
N ALA A 131 -6.08 -5.49 -8.88
CA ALA A 131 -7.03 -4.41 -9.09
C ALA A 131 -7.76 -4.56 -10.45
N LEU A 132 -7.00 -4.76 -11.52
CA LEU A 132 -7.54 -4.96 -12.86
C LEU A 132 -8.45 -6.19 -12.92
N SER A 133 -7.99 -7.34 -12.41
CA SER A 133 -8.79 -8.56 -12.37
C SER A 133 -10.09 -8.38 -11.60
N LEU A 134 -10.06 -7.71 -10.44
CA LEU A 134 -11.27 -7.44 -9.66
C LEU A 134 -12.26 -6.59 -10.46
N ILE A 135 -11.79 -5.54 -11.13
CA ILE A 135 -12.64 -4.64 -11.92
C ILE A 135 -13.27 -5.42 -13.09
N LEU A 136 -12.50 -6.20 -13.84
CA LEU A 136 -13.03 -6.97 -14.96
C LEU A 136 -14.03 -8.04 -14.51
N LEU A 137 -13.76 -8.73 -13.40
CA LEU A 137 -14.66 -9.77 -12.89
C LEU A 137 -15.98 -9.22 -12.36
N THR A 138 -15.96 -8.02 -11.77
CA THR A 138 -17.16 -7.44 -11.13
C THR A 138 -17.92 -6.48 -12.04
N LYS A 139 -17.25 -5.87 -13.03
CA LYS A 139 -17.82 -4.79 -13.87
C LYS A 139 -17.79 -5.07 -15.36
N GLY A 140 -17.01 -6.06 -15.82
CA GLY A 140 -16.85 -6.45 -17.22
C GLY A 140 -17.97 -7.34 -17.79
N GLU A 141 -19.19 -7.24 -17.27
CA GLU A 141 -20.34 -8.02 -17.75
C GLU A 141 -20.89 -7.49 -19.08
N SER A 142 -21.48 -8.39 -19.88
CA SER A 142 -22.19 -8.05 -21.11
C SER A 142 -23.29 -7.00 -20.83
N PRO A 143 -23.41 -5.92 -21.62
CA PRO A 143 -22.90 -5.72 -22.99
C PRO A 143 -21.53 -5.02 -23.08
N LEU A 144 -20.82 -4.83 -21.96
CA LEU A 144 -19.55 -4.10 -21.96
C LEU A 144 -18.46 -5.03 -22.48
N HIS A 145 -17.85 -4.68 -23.61
CA HIS A 145 -16.81 -5.50 -24.23
C HIS A 145 -15.46 -4.80 -24.29
N SER A 146 -15.43 -3.47 -24.15
CA SER A 146 -14.19 -2.70 -24.14
C SER A 146 -13.78 -2.25 -22.74
N ILE A 147 -12.46 -2.22 -22.48
CA ILE A 147 -11.88 -1.73 -21.21
C ILE A 147 -12.34 -0.29 -20.94
N THR A 148 -12.44 0.52 -22.00
CA THR A 148 -12.91 1.91 -21.95
C THR A 148 -14.37 2.04 -21.51
N GLU A 149 -15.25 1.13 -21.93
CA GLU A 149 -16.64 1.11 -21.47
C GLU A 149 -16.75 0.72 -20.00
N VAL A 150 -15.97 -0.28 -19.57
CA VAL A 150 -15.91 -0.69 -18.17
C VAL A 150 -15.39 0.45 -17.30
N GLU A 151 -14.34 1.13 -17.73
CA GLU A 151 -13.80 2.33 -17.09
C GLU A 151 -14.87 3.41 -16.94
N ALA A 152 -15.55 3.78 -18.02
CA ALA A 152 -16.60 4.80 -18.01
C ALA A 152 -17.74 4.44 -17.04
N LYS A 153 -18.19 3.18 -17.03
CA LYS A 153 -19.20 2.69 -16.09
C LYS A 153 -18.72 2.82 -14.64
N VAL A 154 -17.52 2.35 -14.34
CA VAL A 154 -16.94 2.39 -12.99
C VAL A 154 -16.86 3.82 -12.47
N TYR A 155 -16.41 4.77 -13.31
CA TYR A 155 -16.36 6.18 -12.90
C TYR A 155 -17.75 6.80 -12.74
N ASN A 156 -18.72 6.47 -13.60
CA ASN A 156 -20.10 6.98 -13.46
C ASN A 156 -20.76 6.46 -12.17
N GLU A 157 -20.66 5.16 -11.89
CA GLU A 157 -21.15 4.54 -10.67
C GLU A 157 -20.54 5.17 -9.40
N ALA A 158 -19.23 5.46 -9.44
CA ALA A 158 -18.54 6.12 -8.33
C ALA A 158 -19.01 7.56 -8.12
N LYS A 159 -19.23 8.33 -9.20
CA LYS A 159 -19.77 9.69 -9.11
C LYS A 159 -21.18 9.70 -8.50
N GLU A 160 -22.05 8.78 -8.92
CA GLU A 160 -23.38 8.60 -8.32
C GLU A 160 -23.29 8.26 -6.83
N CYS A 161 -22.39 7.34 -6.45
CA CYS A 161 -22.13 7.01 -5.05
C CYS A 161 -21.71 8.24 -4.24
N LEU A 162 -20.77 9.04 -4.74
CA LEU A 162 -20.34 10.29 -4.09
C LEU A 162 -21.49 11.29 -3.96
N ASN A 163 -22.36 11.43 -4.97
CA ASN A 163 -23.53 12.29 -4.90
C ASN A 163 -24.51 11.82 -3.81
N LEU A 164 -24.76 10.51 -3.71
CA LEU A 164 -25.61 9.93 -2.66
C LEU A 164 -25.04 10.17 -1.26
N LEU A 165 -23.72 10.05 -1.10
CA LEU A 165 -23.03 10.35 0.16
C LEU A 165 -23.11 11.82 0.51
N SER A 166 -22.89 12.71 -0.46
CA SER A 166 -23.03 14.16 -0.29
C SER A 166 -24.46 14.52 0.12
N HIS A 167 -25.47 13.94 -0.54
CA HIS A 167 -26.87 14.15 -0.16
C HIS A 167 -27.16 13.62 1.25
N ARG A 168 -26.63 12.45 1.60
CA ARG A 168 -26.83 11.86 2.93
C ARG A 168 -26.19 12.68 4.05
N LEU A 169 -24.99 13.20 3.82
CA LEU A 169 -24.28 14.06 4.78
C LEU A 169 -25.02 15.40 4.94
N GLY A 170 -25.50 15.97 3.84
CA GLY A 170 -26.21 17.24 3.83
C GLY A 170 -25.36 18.35 4.44
N THR A 171 -25.89 18.99 5.48
CA THR A 171 -25.23 20.05 6.28
C THR A 171 -24.71 19.55 7.63
N SER A 172 -24.84 18.25 7.90
CA SER A 172 -24.43 17.65 9.17
C SER A 172 -22.90 17.50 9.23
N PRO A 173 -22.27 17.63 10.41
CA PRO A 173 -20.83 17.39 10.55
C PRO A 173 -20.44 15.91 10.35
N TYR A 174 -21.37 14.98 10.62
CA TYR A 174 -21.20 13.53 10.45
C TYR A 174 -22.48 12.90 9.90
N PHE A 175 -22.40 11.70 9.34
CA PHE A 175 -23.48 11.06 8.58
C PHE A 175 -24.77 10.77 9.37
N PHE A 176 -24.67 10.55 10.68
CA PHE A 176 -25.82 10.21 11.54
C PHE A 176 -26.00 11.11 12.76
N GLY A 177 -25.25 12.21 12.87
CA GLY A 177 -25.42 13.15 13.97
C GLY A 177 -24.21 14.04 14.21
N LYS A 178 -23.95 14.33 15.48
CA LYS A 178 -22.85 15.21 15.94
C LYS A 178 -21.59 14.46 16.34
N MET A 179 -21.69 13.14 16.53
CA MET A 179 -20.58 12.27 16.87
C MET A 179 -20.20 11.42 15.65
N PRO A 180 -18.91 11.15 15.41
CA PRO A 180 -18.51 10.28 14.33
C PRO A 180 -18.88 8.82 14.64
N GLY A 181 -19.44 8.13 13.66
CA GLY A 181 -19.73 6.70 13.68
C GLY A 181 -18.79 5.89 12.80
N SER A 182 -19.09 4.61 12.65
CA SER A 182 -18.32 3.74 11.74
C SER A 182 -18.45 4.20 10.28
N LEU A 183 -19.65 4.62 9.83
CA LEU A 183 -19.85 5.10 8.47
C LEU A 183 -18.90 6.25 8.12
N ASP A 184 -18.73 7.21 9.03
CA ASP A 184 -17.82 8.34 8.86
C ASP A 184 -16.37 7.87 8.64
N ALA A 185 -15.93 6.88 9.42
CA ALA A 185 -14.59 6.30 9.27
C ALA A 185 -14.40 5.58 7.92
N PHE A 186 -15.42 4.84 7.46
CA PHE A 186 -15.39 4.20 6.14
C PHE A 186 -15.35 5.26 5.03
N VAL A 187 -16.29 6.21 5.01
CA VAL A 187 -16.35 7.26 4.00
C VAL A 187 -15.04 8.05 3.95
N PHE A 188 -14.51 8.44 5.10
CA PHE A 188 -13.22 9.10 5.21
C PHE A 188 -12.09 8.27 4.58
N GLY A 189 -12.01 6.97 4.91
CA GLY A 189 -10.98 6.07 4.39
C GLY A 189 -10.99 5.91 2.86
N TYR A 190 -12.15 6.05 2.21
CA TYR A 190 -12.27 6.03 0.75
C TYR A 190 -11.99 7.39 0.11
N ILE A 191 -12.53 8.48 0.67
CA ILE A 191 -12.54 9.81 0.05
C ILE A 191 -11.22 10.56 0.29
N ALA A 192 -10.64 10.44 1.48
CA ALA A 192 -9.43 11.16 1.84
C ALA A 192 -8.25 10.85 0.89
N PRO A 193 -7.94 9.58 0.53
CA PRO A 193 -6.83 9.29 -0.40
C PRO A 193 -7.01 9.98 -1.74
N LEU A 194 -8.24 9.97 -2.25
CA LEU A 194 -8.58 10.60 -3.51
C LEU A 194 -8.39 12.13 -3.47
N LEU A 195 -8.72 12.79 -2.35
CA LEU A 195 -8.51 14.24 -2.19
C LEU A 195 -7.04 14.62 -2.04
N LYS A 196 -6.32 13.90 -1.17
CA LYS A 196 -4.97 14.30 -0.74
C LYS A 196 -3.87 13.81 -1.68
N ALA A 197 -4.10 12.76 -2.46
CA ALA A 197 -3.16 12.31 -3.47
C ALA A 197 -2.98 13.37 -4.57
N SER A 198 -1.72 13.63 -4.94
CA SER A 198 -1.37 14.46 -6.10
C SER A 198 -1.48 13.65 -7.39
N LEU A 199 -2.71 13.34 -7.79
CA LEU A 199 -3.04 12.57 -8.98
C LEU A 199 -2.84 13.42 -10.27
N PRO A 200 -1.99 12.98 -11.22
CA PRO A 200 -1.89 13.59 -12.55
C PRO A 200 -3.21 13.56 -13.33
N SER A 201 -3.89 12.40 -13.37
CA SER A 201 -5.20 12.19 -13.99
C SER A 201 -6.26 12.10 -12.90
N GLY A 202 -7.28 12.96 -12.95
CA GLY A 202 -8.18 13.17 -11.81
C GLY A 202 -9.67 13.33 -12.08
N PRO A 203 -10.32 12.61 -13.00
CA PRO A 203 -11.75 12.81 -13.28
C PRO A 203 -12.64 12.61 -12.04
N LEU A 204 -12.34 11.59 -11.23
CA LEU A 204 -13.08 11.32 -9.99
C LEU A 204 -12.76 12.34 -8.89
N LYS A 205 -11.50 12.76 -8.78
CA LYS A 205 -11.06 13.82 -7.86
C LYS A 205 -11.73 15.16 -8.20
N GLN A 206 -11.83 15.49 -9.49
CA GLN A 206 -12.49 16.70 -9.97
C GLN A 206 -13.98 16.71 -9.61
N HIS A 207 -14.68 15.60 -9.81
CA HIS A 207 -16.09 15.46 -9.39
C HIS A 207 -16.22 15.61 -7.87
N LEU A 208 -15.36 14.95 -7.10
CA LEU A 208 -15.38 15.05 -5.65
C LEU A 208 -15.15 16.48 -5.13
N ASN A 209 -14.26 17.25 -5.77
CA ASN A 209 -14.03 18.65 -5.43
C ASN A 209 -15.27 19.56 -5.64
N GLN A 210 -16.23 19.14 -6.47
CA GLN A 210 -17.51 19.85 -6.62
C GLN A 210 -18.46 19.61 -5.44
N LEU A 211 -18.23 18.54 -4.67
CA LEU A 211 -19.02 18.16 -3.50
C LEU A 211 -18.39 18.76 -2.24
N THR A 212 -18.58 20.07 -2.06
CA THR A 212 -17.90 20.87 -1.03
C THR A 212 -18.14 20.36 0.39
N ASN A 213 -19.33 19.83 0.69
CA ASN A 213 -19.64 19.27 2.01
C ASN A 213 -18.82 18.02 2.34
N LEU A 214 -18.54 17.15 1.36
CA LEU A 214 -17.67 15.99 1.57
C LEU A 214 -16.20 16.39 1.73
N CYS A 215 -15.75 17.43 1.00
CA CYS A 215 -14.42 18.00 1.19
C CYS A 215 -14.27 18.57 2.61
N GLN A 216 -15.23 19.38 3.05
CA GLN A 216 -15.25 19.96 4.41
C GLN A 216 -15.28 18.88 5.49
N PHE A 217 -16.10 17.85 5.31
CA PHE A 217 -16.12 16.68 6.19
C PHE A 217 -14.72 16.03 6.30
N CYS A 218 -14.06 15.78 5.17
CA CYS A 218 -12.73 15.17 5.16
C CYS A 218 -11.69 16.03 5.87
N ASP A 219 -11.70 17.35 5.63
CA ASP A 219 -10.76 18.28 6.25
C ASP A 219 -11.02 18.42 7.77
N ALA A 220 -12.29 18.44 8.18
CA ALA A 220 -12.67 18.46 9.59
C ALA A 220 -12.22 17.19 10.34
N VAL A 221 -12.38 16.02 9.72
CA VAL A 221 -11.90 14.74 10.29
C VAL A 221 -10.37 14.73 10.40
N LEU A 222 -9.66 15.19 9.37
CA LEU A 222 -8.19 15.34 9.42
C LEU A 222 -7.75 16.21 10.59
N LYS A 223 -8.30 17.41 10.68
CA LYS A 223 -7.97 18.37 11.73
C LYS A 223 -8.26 17.83 13.14
N THR A 224 -9.38 17.14 13.31
CA THR A 224 -9.86 16.74 14.65
C THR A 224 -9.12 15.51 15.18
N TYR A 225 -8.75 14.57 14.31
CA TYR A 225 -8.25 13.26 14.74
C TYR A 225 -6.81 12.96 14.31
N PHE A 226 -6.23 13.78 13.43
CA PHE A 226 -4.93 13.52 12.81
C PHE A 226 -3.94 14.68 12.87
N ASP A 227 -4.29 15.83 13.46
CA ASP A 227 -3.32 16.90 13.75
C ASP A 227 -2.48 16.56 14.99
N ASP A 228 -1.16 16.74 14.89
CA ASP A 228 -0.18 16.37 15.92
C ASP A 228 -0.27 17.19 17.22
N ASP A 229 -0.86 18.39 17.15
CA ASP A 229 -1.01 19.31 18.30
C ASP A 229 -2.26 19.01 19.17
N ALA A 230 -3.00 17.93 18.88
CA ALA A 230 -4.16 17.57 19.67
C ALA A 230 -3.77 17.17 21.11
N PRO A 231 -4.38 17.77 22.17
CA PRO A 231 -4.05 17.48 23.56
C PRO A 231 -4.50 16.06 23.93
N GLY A 232 -3.63 15.07 23.71
CA GLY A 232 -3.92 13.66 23.99
C GLY A 232 -3.01 12.63 23.31
N SER A 233 -2.00 13.02 22.54
CA SER A 233 -1.02 12.10 21.99
C SER A 233 -0.13 11.52 23.12
N PRO A 234 -0.14 10.19 23.41
CA PRO A 234 0.89 9.61 24.27
C PRO A 234 2.30 9.87 23.71
N PRO A 235 3.31 9.97 24.58
CA PRO A 235 4.68 10.20 24.15
C PRO A 235 5.08 9.14 23.13
N VAL A 236 5.70 9.58 22.04
CA VAL A 236 6.29 8.72 21.01
C VAL A 236 7.35 7.86 21.69
N SER A 237 7.06 6.57 21.88
CA SER A 237 8.09 5.58 22.20
C SER A 237 9.05 5.51 21.01
N GLN A 238 10.22 6.13 21.14
CA GLN A 238 11.32 5.87 20.23
C GLN A 238 11.85 4.48 20.53
N ASP A 239 11.42 3.48 19.76
CA ASP A 239 12.00 2.14 19.80
C ASP A 239 13.43 2.16 19.22
N ALA A 240 14.36 2.69 20.02
CA ALA A 240 15.80 2.75 19.75
C ALA A 240 16.44 1.36 19.54
N SER A 241 15.73 0.28 19.91
CA SER A 241 16.20 -1.09 19.75
C SER A 241 16.16 -1.57 18.30
N VAL A 242 15.19 -1.10 17.50
CA VAL A 242 15.04 -1.50 16.10
C VAL A 242 16.12 -0.84 15.24
N ASP A 243 16.41 0.43 15.50
CA ASP A 243 17.50 1.17 14.85
C ASP A 243 18.87 0.58 15.21
N ALA A 244 19.07 0.16 16.46
CA ALA A 244 20.31 -0.51 16.87
C ALA A 244 20.50 -1.87 16.16
N ASN A 245 19.41 -2.62 15.92
CA ASN A 245 19.47 -3.89 15.21
C ASN A 245 19.72 -3.69 13.71
N LEU A 246 19.13 -2.65 13.10
CA LEU A 246 19.36 -2.30 11.70
C LEU A 246 20.80 -1.81 11.47
N GLN A 247 21.36 -1.05 12.42
CA GLN A 247 22.76 -0.64 12.40
C GLN A 247 23.70 -1.85 12.55
N LYS A 248 23.38 -2.81 13.43
CA LYS A 248 24.15 -4.06 13.57
C LYS A 248 24.12 -4.90 12.29
N LEU A 249 22.95 -5.04 11.65
CA LEU A 249 22.84 -5.73 10.36
C LEU A 249 23.65 -5.05 9.28
N THR A 250 23.62 -3.72 9.22
CA THR A 250 24.41 -2.94 8.25
C THR A 250 25.92 -3.10 8.50
N GLN A 251 26.36 -3.13 9.77
CA GLN A 251 27.76 -3.41 10.11
C GLN A 251 28.18 -4.83 9.74
N LEU A 252 27.31 -5.83 9.91
CA LEU A 252 27.60 -7.22 9.55
C LEU A 252 27.77 -7.38 8.03
N VAL A 253 26.86 -6.79 7.24
CA VAL A 253 26.95 -6.82 5.77
C VAL A 253 28.24 -6.14 5.29
N ASN A 254 28.60 -4.97 5.84
CA ASN A 254 29.85 -4.30 5.48
C ASN A 254 31.09 -5.11 5.90
N LYS A 255 31.02 -5.85 7.00
CA LYS A 255 32.12 -6.72 7.46
C LYS A 255 32.31 -7.92 6.53
N GLU A 256 31.23 -8.53 6.06
CA GLU A 256 31.30 -9.62 5.09
C GLU A 256 31.86 -9.15 3.74
N SER A 257 31.42 -8.01 3.22
CA SER A 257 31.96 -7.44 1.99
C SER A 257 33.48 -7.22 2.06
N ASN A 258 33.99 -6.69 3.18
CA ASN A 258 35.43 -6.50 3.40
C ASN A 258 36.22 -7.82 3.51
N LEU A 259 35.60 -8.90 4.00
CA LEU A 259 36.23 -10.21 4.08
C LEU A 259 36.31 -10.88 2.71
N ILE A 260 35.27 -10.72 1.90
CA ILE A 260 35.24 -11.21 0.51
C ILE A 260 36.32 -10.52 -0.31
N GLU A 261 36.42 -9.18 -0.21
CA GLU A 261 37.45 -8.41 -0.92
C GLU A 261 38.88 -8.85 -0.51
N LYS A 262 39.11 -9.09 0.79
CA LYS A 262 40.39 -9.64 1.28
C LYS A 262 40.65 -11.07 0.82
N MET A 263 39.62 -11.89 0.64
CA MET A 263 39.79 -13.25 0.12
C MET A 263 40.16 -13.22 -1.37
N ASP A 264 39.53 -12.35 -2.15
CA ASP A 264 39.85 -12.14 -3.56
C ASP A 264 41.28 -11.60 -3.74
N ASP A 265 41.72 -10.66 -2.90
CA ASP A 265 43.10 -10.16 -2.94
C ASP A 265 44.14 -11.23 -2.56
N ASN A 266 43.82 -12.12 -1.61
CA ASN A 266 44.69 -13.25 -1.27
C ASN A 266 44.75 -14.30 -2.38
N LEU A 267 43.63 -14.56 -3.07
CA LEU A 267 43.60 -15.41 -4.25
C LEU A 267 44.40 -14.81 -5.41
N ARG A 268 44.35 -13.48 -5.57
CA ARG A 268 45.08 -12.75 -6.61
C ARG A 268 46.59 -12.65 -6.35
N SER A 269 47.01 -12.74 -5.09
CA SER A 269 48.42 -12.70 -4.66
C SER A 269 49.05 -14.08 -4.44
N SER A 270 48.31 -15.17 -4.66
CA SER A 270 48.84 -16.54 -4.55
C SER A 270 49.79 -16.85 -5.72
N PRO A 271 51.03 -17.34 -5.46
CA PRO A 271 52.02 -17.54 -6.50
C PRO A 271 51.62 -18.68 -7.46
N GLN A 272 51.36 -18.33 -8.72
CA GLN A 272 51.07 -19.31 -9.77
C GLN A 272 52.26 -20.25 -9.99
N HIS A 273 52.00 -21.55 -9.92
CA HIS A 273 52.97 -22.60 -10.20
C HIS A 273 53.38 -22.54 -11.69
N LYS A 274 54.66 -22.29 -11.95
CA LYS A 274 55.25 -22.28 -13.31
C LYS A 274 55.04 -23.63 -14.02
N PRO A 275 54.60 -23.67 -15.28
CA PRO A 275 54.53 -24.92 -16.04
C PRO A 275 55.93 -25.49 -16.31
N ARG A 276 56.09 -26.79 -16.13
CA ARG A 276 57.33 -27.56 -16.35
C ARG A 276 57.63 -27.63 -17.86
N ALA A 277 58.83 -27.23 -18.26
CA ALA A 277 59.29 -27.25 -19.65
C ALA A 277 59.43 -28.69 -20.21
N PRO A 278 59.15 -28.94 -21.51
CA PRO A 278 59.35 -30.26 -22.13
C PRO A 278 60.81 -30.48 -22.55
N PRO A 279 61.28 -31.75 -22.64
CA PRO A 279 62.69 -32.05 -22.93
C PRO A 279 63.04 -31.83 -24.41
N ALA A 280 64.28 -31.42 -24.64
CA ALA A 280 64.87 -31.11 -25.94
C ALA A 280 65.02 -32.37 -26.83
N ARG A 281 64.77 -32.21 -28.13
CA ARG A 281 64.99 -33.21 -29.18
C ARG A 281 66.33 -32.95 -29.88
N PRO A 282 67.17 -33.95 -30.17
CA PRO A 282 68.32 -33.78 -31.06
C PRO A 282 67.90 -33.84 -32.54
N THR A 283 68.56 -32.97 -33.31
CA THR A 283 68.55 -32.81 -34.77
C THR A 283 69.21 -33.97 -35.50
N THR A 284 68.69 -34.36 -36.69
CA THR A 284 69.47 -34.50 -37.94
C THR A 284 68.62 -34.81 -39.18
N LEU A 285 68.90 -34.02 -40.23
CA LEU A 285 68.98 -34.31 -41.68
C LEU A 285 67.75 -34.59 -42.58
N SER A 286 67.52 -33.59 -43.44
CA SER A 286 67.51 -33.62 -44.93
C SER A 286 66.33 -34.24 -45.71
N SER A 287 65.61 -33.33 -46.40
CA SER A 287 65.35 -33.32 -47.86
C SER A 287 64.71 -34.54 -48.54
N GLN A 288 63.46 -34.43 -49.01
CA GLN A 288 63.09 -34.01 -50.38
C GLN A 288 61.62 -34.32 -50.72
N LYS A 289 61.00 -33.32 -51.38
CA LYS A 289 59.86 -33.28 -52.31
C LYS A 289 59.31 -34.63 -52.87
N ASN A 290 57.98 -34.79 -52.88
CA ASN A 290 57.15 -34.78 -54.10
C ASN A 290 55.64 -35.05 -53.85
N SER A 291 54.81 -34.16 -54.42
CA SER A 291 53.68 -34.42 -55.34
C SER A 291 52.50 -35.36 -55.00
N THR A 292 51.33 -34.72 -54.74
CA THR A 292 49.98 -34.90 -55.39
C THR A 292 49.21 -36.25 -55.32
N PRO A 293 47.87 -36.29 -55.62
CA PRO A 293 46.89 -36.91 -54.72
C PRO A 293 46.01 -38.00 -55.36
N ALA A 294 45.22 -38.70 -54.54
CA ALA A 294 43.90 -39.25 -54.85
C ALA A 294 43.18 -39.58 -53.54
#